data_AF-A0A2E7RNI8-F1
#
_entry.id   AF-A0A2E7RNI8-F1
#
_cell.length_a   1.000
_cell.length_b   1.000
_cell.length_c   1.000
_cell.angle_alpha   90.00
_cell.angle_beta   90.00
_cell.angle_gamma   90.00
#
_symmetry.space_group_name_H-M   'P 1'
#
loop_
_entity.id
_entity.type
_entity.pdbx_description
1 polymer ?
#
loop_
_entity_poly.entity_id
_entity_poly.type
_entity_poly.pdbx_seq_one_letter_code
_entity_poly.pdbx_strand_id
1 'polypeptide(L)'
;MAGIIAAKGLNGIGVRGVAYNASLIGYNYLENSTYENQIKSWGTEPPIPVNVDIYNMSYGRGYGGEAEKYTFADYLEASLEDALIYGVENLRGGKGAIYVQSAGNGFNDYPAENSGVNCGTKLTCTSIAIDDNQSVPHIIQVSSLNANGLRSTYSTTGPSVWVAGFGGEYGTMTPAVMTTDDTGCEKGYVGGSTGSPANAFESTDGHPENPNCNYTSTFNGTSAAAPTV
;
A
#
# COMPACT_ATOMS: atom_id res chain seq x y z
N MET A 1 -4.75 -4.49 3.98
CA MET A 1 -3.28 -4.71 3.98
C MET A 1 -2.84 -5.85 4.90
N ALA A 2 -3.01 -5.76 6.22
CA ALA A 2 -2.49 -6.76 7.18
C ALA A 2 -2.85 -8.24 6.86
N GLY A 3 -4.09 -8.49 6.39
CA GLY A 3 -4.52 -9.82 5.99
C GLY A 3 -3.75 -10.41 4.80
N ILE A 4 -3.30 -9.58 3.87
CA ILE A 4 -2.45 -10.02 2.74
C ILE A 4 -1.14 -10.57 3.27
N ILE A 5 -0.53 -9.90 4.25
CA ILE A 5 0.74 -10.32 4.85
C ILE A 5 0.54 -11.61 5.65
N ALA A 6 -0.34 -11.59 6.65
CA ALA A 6 -0.35 -12.61 7.69
C ALA A 6 -1.75 -13.00 8.21
N ALA A 7 -2.81 -12.93 7.40
CA ALA A 7 -4.06 -13.58 7.77
C ALA A 7 -3.80 -15.06 8.11
N LYS A 8 -4.33 -15.52 9.25
CA LYS A 8 -4.04 -16.85 9.76
C LYS A 8 -4.51 -17.91 8.76
N GLY A 9 -3.57 -18.75 8.34
CA GLY A 9 -3.81 -19.85 7.41
C GLY A 9 -4.17 -21.15 8.12
N LEU A 10 -4.72 -22.09 7.35
CA LEU A 10 -4.99 -23.48 7.78
C LEU A 10 -5.94 -23.60 8.98
N ASN A 11 -6.84 -22.63 9.15
CA ASN A 11 -7.86 -22.58 10.20
C ASN A 11 -9.29 -22.79 9.66
N GLY A 12 -9.46 -22.97 8.35
CA GLY A 12 -10.75 -23.23 7.71
C GLY A 12 -11.67 -22.01 7.61
N ILE A 13 -11.16 -20.80 7.84
CA ILE A 13 -11.94 -19.56 7.74
C ILE A 13 -11.22 -18.53 6.85
N GLY A 14 -11.99 -17.84 6.01
CA GLY A 14 -11.53 -16.66 5.29
C GLY A 14 -10.35 -16.87 4.35
N VAL A 15 -9.44 -15.90 4.38
CA VAL A 15 -8.25 -15.82 3.52
C VAL A 15 -7.00 -16.35 4.23
N ARG A 16 -5.92 -16.57 3.46
CA ARG A 16 -4.60 -16.94 3.97
C ARG A 16 -3.57 -15.89 3.53
N GLY A 17 -2.83 -15.34 4.50
CA GLY A 17 -1.73 -14.42 4.21
C GLY A 17 -0.55 -15.10 3.53
N VAL A 18 0.26 -14.33 2.81
CA VAL A 18 1.48 -14.79 2.14
C VAL A 18 2.44 -15.43 3.16
N ALA A 19 2.60 -14.78 4.31
CA ALA A 19 3.35 -15.26 5.47
C ALA A 19 2.40 -15.49 6.66
N TYR A 20 1.45 -16.42 6.51
CA TYR A 20 0.36 -16.69 7.49
C TYR A 20 0.76 -17.09 8.93
N ASN A 21 2.05 -17.21 9.22
CA ASN A 21 2.60 -17.45 10.56
C ASN A 21 3.50 -16.30 11.04
N ALA A 22 3.62 -15.20 10.29
CA ALA A 22 4.28 -14.00 10.74
C ALA A 22 3.44 -13.30 11.84
N SER A 23 4.12 -12.57 12.70
CA SER A 23 3.49 -11.68 13.68
C SER A 23 3.32 -10.29 13.08
N LEU A 24 2.28 -9.58 13.50
CA LEU A 24 2.00 -8.21 13.05
C LEU A 24 1.98 -7.25 14.23
N ILE A 25 2.46 -6.04 13.99
CA ILE A 25 2.14 -4.85 14.77
C ILE A 25 1.67 -3.77 13.81
N GLY A 26 0.69 -2.97 14.23
CA GLY A 26 0.16 -1.85 13.46
C GLY A 26 0.40 -0.54 14.17
N TYR A 27 0.91 0.45 13.42
CA TYR A 27 0.96 1.85 13.84
C TYR A 27 0.04 2.64 12.91
N ASN A 28 -0.99 3.30 13.46
CA ASN A 28 -1.94 4.07 12.66
C ASN A 28 -1.38 5.45 12.28
N TYR A 29 -0.21 5.47 11.63
CA TYR A 29 0.49 6.70 11.23
C TYR A 29 -0.41 7.63 10.40
N LEU A 30 -1.24 7.07 9.52
CA LEU A 30 -2.12 7.84 8.63
C LEU A 30 -3.24 8.59 9.36
N GLU A 31 -3.52 8.29 10.63
CA GLU A 31 -4.42 9.09 11.46
C GLU A 31 -3.80 10.41 11.90
N ASN A 32 -2.46 10.48 12.02
CA ASN A 32 -1.72 11.69 12.37
C ASN A 32 -0.30 11.67 11.77
N SER A 33 -0.19 12.09 10.51
CA SER A 33 1.02 11.97 9.70
C SER A 33 2.06 13.07 9.96
N THR A 34 2.76 13.01 11.10
CA THR A 34 3.89 13.91 11.43
C THR A 34 5.25 13.23 11.19
N TYR A 35 6.32 13.99 11.00
CA TYR A 35 7.67 13.43 10.89
C TYR A 35 8.07 12.59 12.12
N GLU A 36 7.71 13.05 13.32
CA GLU A 36 7.94 12.29 14.55
C GLU A 36 7.23 10.93 14.52
N ASN A 37 5.95 10.89 14.11
CA ASN A 37 5.20 9.63 14.02
C ASN A 37 5.72 8.73 12.90
N GLN A 38 6.23 9.31 11.80
CA GLN A 38 6.88 8.57 10.72
C GLN A 38 8.12 7.84 11.23
N ILE A 39 9.03 8.57 11.88
CA ILE A 39 10.28 8.05 12.48
C ILE A 39 9.98 6.94 13.50
N LYS A 40 8.98 7.17 14.35
CA LYS A 40 8.50 6.18 15.33
C LYS A 40 7.95 4.92 14.67
N SER A 41 7.17 5.07 13.60
CA SER A 41 6.62 3.94 12.85
C SER A 41 7.69 3.14 12.11
N TRP A 42 8.84 3.75 11.79
CA TRP A 42 10.02 3.13 11.18
C TRP A 42 10.96 2.44 12.17
N GLY A 43 10.63 2.45 13.45
CA GLY A 43 11.35 1.69 14.49
C GLY A 43 12.31 2.51 15.34
N THR A 44 12.38 3.83 15.16
CA THR A 44 13.16 4.72 16.03
C THR A 44 12.28 5.23 17.16
N GLU A 45 12.50 4.72 18.38
CA GLU A 45 11.67 5.02 19.57
C GLU A 45 10.16 4.74 19.37
N PRO A 46 9.77 3.55 18.89
CA PRO A 46 8.37 3.24 18.63
C PRO A 46 7.56 3.27 19.94
N PRO A 47 6.25 3.64 19.89
CA PRO A 47 5.40 3.69 21.09
C PRO A 47 5.31 2.37 21.84
N ILE A 48 5.47 1.26 21.13
CA ILE A 48 5.56 -0.09 21.69
C ILE A 48 6.91 -0.67 21.24
N PRO A 49 7.84 -0.95 22.16
CA PRO A 49 9.15 -1.48 21.80
C PRO A 49 9.02 -2.95 21.40
N VAL A 50 8.97 -3.18 20.09
CA VAL A 50 9.01 -4.52 19.48
C VAL A 50 10.09 -4.59 18.41
N ASN A 51 10.72 -5.75 18.30
CA ASN A 51 11.67 -6.01 17.23
C ASN A 51 10.89 -6.30 15.94
N VAL A 52 10.92 -5.37 15.00
CA VAL A 52 10.29 -5.51 13.68
C VAL A 52 11.38 -5.74 12.63
N ASP A 53 11.18 -6.77 11.81
CA ASP A 53 12.09 -7.09 10.71
C ASP A 53 11.76 -6.33 9.41
N ILE A 54 10.45 -6.16 9.14
CA ILE A 54 9.90 -5.64 7.89
C ILE A 54 8.84 -4.58 8.20
N TYR A 55 8.98 -3.41 7.59
CA TYR A 55 8.08 -2.28 7.69
C TYR A 55 7.33 -2.12 6.37
N ASN A 56 6.03 -2.41 6.39
CA ASN A 56 5.18 -2.22 5.23
C ASN A 56 4.56 -0.81 5.25
N MET A 57 4.80 -0.06 4.18
CA MET A 57 4.36 1.32 4.00
C MET A 57 3.47 1.40 2.76
N SER A 58 2.25 0.87 2.89
CA SER A 58 1.21 0.96 1.85
C SER A 58 0.61 2.38 1.71
N TYR A 59 1.46 3.41 1.73
CA TYR A 59 1.12 4.82 1.59
C TYR A 59 2.21 5.58 0.81
N GLY A 60 1.88 6.80 0.41
CA GLY A 60 2.78 7.74 -0.24
C GLY A 60 2.14 9.14 -0.25
N ARG A 61 2.81 10.11 -0.86
CA ARG A 61 2.29 11.48 -0.95
C ARG A 61 1.26 11.60 -2.07
N GLY A 62 0.25 12.45 -1.86
CA GLY A 62 -0.71 12.86 -2.88
C GLY A 62 -0.25 14.11 -3.62
N TYR A 63 -0.38 14.14 -4.94
CA TYR A 63 0.08 15.24 -5.81
C TYR A 63 -1.10 15.83 -6.57
N GLY A 64 -1.81 16.75 -5.94
CA GLY A 64 -3.09 17.27 -6.42
C GLY A 64 -2.97 18.37 -7.49
N GLY A 65 -1.83 19.06 -7.59
CA GLY A 65 -1.64 20.20 -8.49
C GLY A 65 -0.87 19.85 -9.77
N GLU A 66 -1.21 20.48 -10.90
CA GLU A 66 -0.45 20.31 -12.17
C GLU A 66 1.04 20.67 -12.04
N ALA A 67 1.37 21.62 -11.16
CA ALA A 67 2.73 22.08 -10.93
C ALA A 67 3.63 21.05 -10.24
N GLU A 68 3.07 20.04 -9.57
CA GLU A 68 3.84 19.04 -8.82
C GLU A 68 4.17 17.82 -9.71
N LYS A 69 3.35 17.50 -10.71
CA LYS A 69 3.39 16.20 -11.43
C LYS A 69 4.65 15.95 -12.27
N TYR A 70 5.40 17.00 -12.60
CA TYR A 70 6.63 16.93 -13.43
C TYR A 70 7.87 17.51 -12.74
N THR A 71 7.80 17.82 -11.45
CA THR A 71 8.98 18.25 -10.68
C THR A 71 9.66 17.04 -10.05
N PHE A 72 10.99 17.06 -10.02
CA PHE A 72 11.73 16.15 -9.16
C PHE A 72 11.50 16.53 -7.70
N ALA A 73 11.49 15.53 -6.83
CA ALA A 73 11.47 15.77 -5.40
C ALA A 73 12.72 16.56 -4.96
N ASP A 74 12.57 17.37 -3.92
CA ASP A 74 13.70 17.82 -3.12
C ASP A 74 14.30 16.63 -2.34
N TYR A 75 15.44 16.84 -1.69
CA TYR A 75 15.99 15.84 -0.78
C TYR A 75 15.01 15.54 0.35
N LEU A 76 14.98 14.27 0.76
CA LEU A 76 14.23 13.85 1.93
C LEU A 76 14.65 14.68 3.14
N GLU A 77 13.69 15.01 4.00
CA GLU A 77 13.98 15.73 5.23
C GLU A 77 15.05 14.97 6.06
N ALA A 78 16.05 15.70 6.56
CA ALA A 78 17.25 15.09 7.14
C ALA A 78 16.95 14.14 8.31
N SER A 79 16.00 14.48 9.19
CA SER A 79 15.64 13.59 10.30
C SER A 79 14.93 12.31 9.86
N LEU A 80 14.17 12.36 8.75
CA LEU A 80 13.60 11.18 8.11
C LEU A 80 14.69 10.30 7.47
N GLU A 81 15.64 10.90 6.76
CA GLU A 81 16.74 10.16 6.14
C GLU A 81 17.66 9.52 7.21
N ASP A 82 18.01 10.26 8.26
CA ASP A 82 18.77 9.74 9.41
C ASP A 82 18.06 8.56 10.08
N ALA A 83 16.73 8.58 10.18
CA ALA A 83 15.96 7.48 10.74
C ALA A 83 16.01 6.22 9.85
N LEU A 84 15.95 6.38 8.53
CA LEU A 84 16.11 5.27 7.58
C LEU A 84 17.52 4.69 7.63
N ILE A 85 18.55 5.54 7.67
CA ILE A 85 19.96 5.13 7.80
C ILE A 85 20.15 4.35 9.11
N TYR A 86 19.68 4.90 10.23
CA TYR A 86 19.71 4.20 11.52
C TYR A 86 19.01 2.84 11.43
N GLY A 87 17.85 2.81 10.77
CA GLY A 87 17.07 1.62 10.49
C GLY A 87 17.87 0.51 9.79
N VAL A 88 18.47 0.82 8.65
CA VAL A 88 19.21 -0.15 7.83
C VAL A 88 20.57 -0.53 8.42
N GLU A 89 21.15 0.28 9.31
CA GLU A 89 22.45 -0.02 9.93
C GLU A 89 22.31 -0.76 11.27
N ASN A 90 21.28 -0.45 12.07
CA ASN A 90 21.24 -0.84 13.49
C ASN A 90 20.08 -1.78 13.86
N LEU A 91 18.91 -1.65 13.20
CA LEU A 91 17.76 -2.48 13.53
C LEU A 91 17.97 -3.94 13.10
N ARG A 92 17.05 -4.82 13.54
CA ARG A 92 17.14 -6.27 13.32
C ARG A 92 18.46 -6.88 13.86
N GLY A 93 18.95 -6.35 14.98
CA GLY A 93 20.21 -6.77 15.58
C GLY A 93 21.43 -6.51 14.68
N GLY A 94 21.48 -5.33 14.05
CA GLY A 94 22.56 -4.93 13.14
C GLY A 94 22.49 -5.58 11.75
N LYS A 95 21.38 -6.23 11.42
CA LYS A 95 21.15 -6.78 10.07
C LYS A 95 20.45 -5.77 9.14
N GLY A 96 19.92 -4.69 9.68
CA GLY A 96 19.16 -3.67 8.97
C GLY A 96 17.67 -3.95 8.85
N ALA A 97 16.82 -2.95 9.08
CA ALA A 97 15.40 -3.03 8.79
C ALA A 97 15.13 -3.16 7.29
N ILE A 98 14.02 -3.81 6.92
CA ILE A 98 13.52 -3.85 5.53
C ILE A 98 12.31 -2.93 5.42
N TYR A 99 12.45 -1.87 4.64
CA TYR A 99 11.38 -0.92 4.37
C TYR A 99 10.77 -1.22 3.00
N VAL A 100 9.47 -1.55 2.94
CA VAL A 100 8.75 -1.85 1.70
C VAL A 100 7.63 -0.83 1.51
N GLN A 101 7.69 -0.05 0.44
CA GLN A 101 6.73 1.03 0.18
C GLN A 101 5.99 0.85 -1.15
N SER A 102 4.73 1.25 -1.16
CA SER A 102 3.93 1.32 -2.39
C SER A 102 4.41 2.44 -3.33
N ALA A 103 4.56 2.14 -4.61
CA ALA A 103 5.02 3.10 -5.63
C ALA A 103 4.00 4.21 -5.98
N GLY A 104 2.73 4.06 -5.60
CA GLY A 104 1.66 5.02 -5.91
C GLY A 104 0.71 4.57 -7.03
N ASN A 105 -0.42 5.26 -7.14
CA ASN A 105 -1.55 4.90 -8.02
C ASN A 105 -1.87 5.99 -9.06
N GLY A 106 -0.86 6.77 -9.49
CA GLY A 106 -1.00 7.98 -10.31
C GLY A 106 -0.70 7.78 -11.80
N PHE A 107 -0.84 6.57 -12.35
CA PHE A 107 -0.53 6.36 -13.77
C PHE A 107 -1.51 7.06 -14.71
N ASN A 108 -2.82 6.85 -14.49
CA ASN A 108 -3.92 7.48 -15.23
C ASN A 108 -4.63 8.49 -14.32
N ASP A 109 -3.90 9.47 -13.80
CA ASP A 109 -4.51 10.45 -12.90
C ASP A 109 -5.53 11.32 -13.67
N TYR A 110 -6.81 10.99 -13.48
CA TYR A 110 -7.98 11.61 -14.09
C TYR A 110 -8.00 13.16 -14.11
N PRO A 111 -7.45 13.90 -13.14
CA PRO A 111 -7.35 15.36 -13.19
C PRO A 111 -6.50 15.88 -14.36
N ALA A 112 -5.44 15.17 -14.77
CA ALA A 112 -4.65 15.54 -15.96
C ALA A 112 -5.43 15.27 -17.25
N GLU A 113 -6.19 14.18 -17.30
CA GLU A 113 -7.09 13.90 -18.42
C GLU A 113 -8.26 14.91 -18.49
N ASN A 114 -8.78 15.34 -17.34
CA ASN A 114 -9.83 16.36 -17.23
C ASN A 114 -9.32 17.79 -17.47
N SER A 115 -8.01 18.05 -17.39
CA SER A 115 -7.39 19.31 -17.82
C SER A 115 -6.95 19.29 -19.29
N GLY A 116 -7.23 18.21 -20.02
CA GLY A 116 -6.86 18.05 -21.43
C GLY A 116 -5.40 17.64 -21.66
N VAL A 117 -4.66 17.34 -20.59
CA VAL A 117 -3.28 16.85 -20.64
C VAL A 117 -3.30 15.32 -20.69
N ASN A 118 -3.27 14.78 -21.91
CA ASN A 118 -3.02 13.35 -22.12
C ASN A 118 -1.52 13.08 -21.90
N CYS A 119 -1.15 12.51 -20.76
CA CYS A 119 0.23 12.09 -20.46
C CYS A 119 0.75 10.95 -21.39
N GLY A 120 -0.09 10.52 -22.34
CA GLY A 120 0.12 9.41 -23.24
C GLY A 120 -0.39 8.09 -22.63
N THR A 121 -0.65 7.09 -23.47
CA THR A 121 -1.01 5.73 -23.02
C THR A 121 0.20 4.87 -22.61
N LYS A 122 1.41 5.41 -22.74
CA LYS A 122 2.67 4.68 -22.60
C LYS A 122 3.58 5.19 -21.47
N LEU A 123 3.33 6.39 -20.96
CA LEU A 123 4.10 7.02 -19.89
C LEU A 123 3.15 7.39 -18.75
N THR A 124 3.67 7.34 -17.53
CA THR A 124 2.89 7.65 -16.31
C THR A 124 2.64 9.16 -16.20
N CYS A 125 1.43 9.57 -15.79
CA CYS A 125 1.14 10.98 -15.46
C CYS A 125 1.91 11.47 -14.23
N THR A 126 2.23 10.56 -13.31
CA THR A 126 3.04 10.83 -12.13
C THR A 126 4.18 9.83 -12.11
N SER A 127 5.43 10.31 -12.15
CA SER A 127 6.60 9.44 -11.96
C SER A 127 6.81 9.20 -10.48
N ILE A 128 7.27 8.00 -10.11
CA ILE A 128 7.71 7.71 -8.73
C ILE A 128 8.81 8.69 -8.24
N ALA A 129 9.54 9.35 -9.15
CA ALA A 129 10.64 10.27 -8.82
C ALA A 129 10.20 11.63 -8.21
N ILE A 130 8.89 11.84 -8.05
CA ILE A 130 8.28 13.02 -7.44
C ILE A 130 8.18 12.91 -5.90
N ASP A 131 8.31 11.71 -5.34
CA ASP A 131 8.29 11.46 -3.89
C ASP A 131 9.72 11.29 -3.40
N ASP A 132 10.09 12.12 -2.42
CA ASP A 132 11.41 12.13 -1.82
C ASP A 132 11.71 10.79 -1.12
N ASN A 133 10.72 10.17 -0.48
CA ASN A 133 10.85 8.81 0.09
C ASN A 133 11.13 7.75 -0.99
N GLN A 134 10.77 8.02 -2.23
CA GLN A 134 10.98 7.10 -3.35
C GLN A 134 12.29 7.33 -4.10
N SER A 135 13.11 8.26 -3.63
CA SER A 135 14.43 8.58 -4.18
C SER A 135 15.61 8.13 -3.32
N VAL A 136 15.36 7.64 -2.11
CA VAL A 136 16.38 7.11 -1.20
C VAL A 136 16.60 5.61 -1.39
N PRO A 137 17.84 5.09 -1.22
CA PRO A 137 18.15 3.68 -1.44
C PRO A 137 17.67 2.76 -0.32
N HIS A 138 17.21 3.32 0.79
CA HIS A 138 16.84 2.59 2.00
C HIS A 138 15.46 1.90 1.92
N ILE A 139 14.66 2.23 0.88
CA ILE A 139 13.28 1.76 0.74
C ILE A 139 13.10 0.96 -0.55
N ILE A 140 12.49 -0.23 -0.42
CA ILE A 140 12.09 -1.08 -1.54
C ILE A 140 10.77 -0.56 -2.10
N GLN A 141 10.82 0.03 -3.29
CA GLN A 141 9.62 0.54 -3.96
C GLN A 141 8.92 -0.56 -4.78
N VAL A 142 7.61 -0.71 -4.52
CA VAL A 142 6.79 -1.79 -5.08
C VAL A 142 5.69 -1.25 -6.01
N SER A 143 5.79 -1.63 -7.28
CA SER A 143 4.73 -1.41 -8.28
C SER A 143 3.67 -2.51 -8.25
N SER A 144 2.52 -2.29 -8.91
CA SER A 144 1.39 -3.22 -8.89
C SER A 144 1.18 -3.96 -10.21
N LEU A 145 0.98 -5.27 -10.10
CA LEU A 145 0.51 -6.16 -11.16
C LEU A 145 -0.95 -6.55 -10.96
N ASN A 146 -1.67 -6.71 -12.06
CA ASN A 146 -3.00 -7.29 -12.09
C ASN A 146 -2.97 -8.82 -12.25
N ALA A 147 -4.15 -9.45 -12.23
CA ALA A 147 -4.28 -10.90 -12.31
C ALA A 147 -3.76 -11.54 -13.61
N ASN A 148 -3.51 -10.74 -14.66
CA ASN A 148 -2.90 -11.21 -15.92
C ASN A 148 -1.37 -11.12 -15.90
N GLY A 149 -0.77 -10.71 -14.78
CA GLY A 149 0.68 -10.48 -14.67
C GLY A 149 1.15 -9.22 -15.42
N LEU A 150 0.22 -8.35 -15.81
CA LEU A 150 0.52 -7.06 -16.43
C LEU A 150 0.45 -5.97 -15.37
N ARG A 151 1.11 -4.83 -15.62
CA ARG A 151 1.00 -3.64 -14.77
C ARG A 151 -0.48 -3.27 -14.57
N SER A 152 -0.89 -3.09 -13.32
CA SER A 152 -2.25 -2.60 -13.03
C SER A 152 -2.47 -1.23 -13.63
N THR A 153 -3.69 -0.96 -14.08
CA THR A 153 -4.02 0.27 -14.83
C THR A 153 -3.54 1.55 -14.12
N TYR A 154 -3.69 1.61 -12.80
CA TYR A 154 -3.34 2.74 -11.94
C TYR A 154 -1.86 2.82 -11.53
N SER A 155 -1.06 1.75 -11.67
CA SER A 155 0.24 1.66 -11.00
C SER A 155 1.23 2.70 -11.53
N THR A 156 1.65 3.63 -10.65
CA THR A 156 2.74 4.57 -10.91
C THR A 156 4.00 3.82 -11.35
N THR A 157 4.73 4.39 -12.31
CA THR A 157 5.99 3.82 -12.82
C THR A 157 7.15 4.78 -12.60
N GLY A 158 8.38 4.29 -12.66
CA GLY A 158 9.57 5.11 -12.80
C GLY A 158 10.83 4.38 -12.33
N PRO A 159 11.98 5.06 -12.31
CA PRO A 159 13.29 4.43 -12.24
C PRO A 159 13.62 3.78 -10.89
N SER A 160 12.99 4.22 -9.79
CA SER A 160 13.26 3.64 -8.46
C SER A 160 12.39 2.44 -8.11
N VAL A 161 11.45 2.04 -8.98
CA VAL A 161 10.71 0.78 -8.81
C VAL A 161 11.71 -0.38 -8.80
N TRP A 162 11.74 -1.13 -7.70
CA TRP A 162 12.61 -2.30 -7.57
C TRP A 162 11.89 -3.58 -7.97
N VAL A 163 10.66 -3.77 -7.47
CA VAL A 163 9.90 -5.02 -7.63
C VAL A 163 8.44 -4.73 -7.89
N ALA A 164 7.72 -5.72 -8.41
CA ALA A 164 6.29 -5.65 -8.64
C ALA A 164 5.58 -6.74 -7.83
N GLY A 165 4.54 -6.35 -7.08
CA GLY A 165 3.66 -7.24 -6.32
C GLY A 165 2.26 -7.29 -6.94
N PHE A 166 1.44 -8.26 -6.56
CA PHE A 166 0.06 -8.35 -7.06
C PHE A 166 -0.87 -7.44 -6.27
N GLY A 167 -1.33 -6.34 -6.88
CA GLY A 167 -2.34 -5.46 -6.31
C GLY A 167 -3.68 -5.48 -7.04
N GLY A 168 -3.77 -6.17 -8.19
CA GLY A 168 -5.03 -6.37 -8.91
C GLY A 168 -5.55 -5.11 -9.59
N GLU A 169 -6.83 -5.11 -9.94
CA GLU A 169 -7.58 -3.95 -10.46
C GLU A 169 -8.58 -3.46 -9.40
N TYR A 170 -9.90 -3.54 -9.61
CA TYR A 170 -10.89 -2.92 -8.71
C TYR A 170 -11.85 -3.91 -8.04
N GLY A 171 -11.78 -5.21 -8.37
CA GLY A 171 -12.68 -6.22 -7.80
C GLY A 171 -14.12 -6.12 -8.31
N THR A 172 -14.37 -5.34 -9.36
CA THR A 172 -15.67 -5.19 -10.02
C THR A 172 -15.75 -6.09 -11.25
N MET A 173 -15.20 -5.63 -12.37
CA MET A 173 -15.11 -6.37 -13.63
C MET A 173 -13.82 -7.20 -13.75
N THR A 174 -12.82 -6.84 -12.96
CA THR A 174 -11.48 -7.45 -12.97
C THR A 174 -11.01 -7.70 -11.54
N PRO A 175 -10.25 -8.77 -11.27
CA PRO A 175 -9.89 -9.15 -9.90
C PRO A 175 -9.05 -8.09 -9.18
N ALA A 176 -9.42 -7.79 -7.94
CA ALA A 176 -8.56 -7.15 -6.94
C ALA A 176 -8.05 -8.20 -5.93
N VAL A 177 -7.56 -7.78 -4.76
CA VAL A 177 -6.98 -8.67 -3.75
C VAL A 177 -7.99 -8.97 -2.66
N MET A 178 -8.27 -10.26 -2.45
CA MET A 178 -9.05 -10.70 -1.29
C MET A 178 -8.22 -10.61 -0.01
N THR A 179 -8.76 -10.00 1.04
CA THR A 179 -8.08 -9.82 2.33
C THR A 179 -9.09 -9.75 3.48
N THR A 180 -8.60 -9.78 4.71
CA THR A 180 -9.37 -9.38 5.89
C THR A 180 -9.87 -7.95 5.77
N ASP A 181 -11.10 -7.72 6.21
CA ASP A 181 -11.73 -6.42 6.38
C ASP A 181 -11.92 -6.11 7.88
N ASP A 182 -12.39 -4.92 8.20
CA ASP A 182 -12.86 -4.63 9.55
C ASP A 182 -14.02 -5.57 9.92
N THR A 183 -14.04 -6.03 11.17
CA THR A 183 -15.05 -7.00 11.61
C THR A 183 -16.47 -6.40 11.61
N GLY A 184 -17.40 -7.11 10.97
CA GLY A 184 -18.83 -6.76 10.93
C GLY A 184 -19.26 -5.96 9.70
N CYS A 185 -20.56 -5.97 9.41
CA CYS A 185 -21.14 -5.35 8.20
C CYS A 185 -21.46 -3.84 8.34
N GLU A 186 -20.91 -3.16 9.35
CA GLU A 186 -21.17 -1.73 9.62
C GLU A 186 -19.97 -0.81 9.29
N LYS A 187 -18.80 -1.41 8.99
CA LYS A 187 -17.55 -0.70 8.74
C LYS A 187 -16.69 -1.48 7.75
N GLY A 188 -15.50 -0.96 7.46
CA GLY A 188 -14.60 -1.57 6.47
C GLY A 188 -15.05 -1.31 5.03
N TYR A 189 -14.41 -2.02 4.10
CA TYR A 189 -14.69 -1.93 2.67
C TYR A 189 -16.10 -2.41 2.32
N VAL A 190 -16.57 -3.46 2.99
CA VAL A 190 -17.94 -3.98 2.77
C VAL A 190 -18.97 -3.09 3.46
N GLY A 191 -18.90 -2.98 4.80
CA GLY A 191 -19.94 -2.34 5.61
C GLY A 191 -19.93 -0.81 5.60
N GLY A 192 -18.78 -0.19 5.33
CA GLY A 192 -18.62 1.26 5.28
C GLY A 192 -18.93 1.89 3.92
N SER A 193 -19.20 1.08 2.88
CA SER A 193 -19.53 1.57 1.55
C SER A 193 -20.94 2.18 1.51
N THR A 194 -21.05 3.41 1.00
CA THR A 194 -22.33 4.14 0.90
C THR A 194 -23.04 3.94 -0.45
N GLY A 195 -22.48 3.09 -1.33
CA GLY A 195 -23.01 2.81 -2.66
C GLY A 195 -23.40 1.34 -2.87
N SER A 196 -23.78 1.00 -4.09
CA SER A 196 -24.01 -0.40 -4.47
C SER A 196 -22.74 -1.24 -4.24
N PRO A 197 -22.88 -2.49 -3.76
CA PRO A 197 -21.77 -3.42 -3.67
C PRO A 197 -21.00 -3.52 -4.99
N ALA A 198 -19.66 -3.52 -4.91
CA ALA A 198 -18.80 -3.62 -6.08
C ALA A 198 -19.01 -4.93 -6.85
N ASN A 199 -19.34 -6.00 -6.11
CA ASN A 199 -19.73 -7.32 -6.60
C ASN A 199 -20.57 -8.03 -5.51
N ALA A 200 -21.02 -9.26 -5.77
CA ALA A 200 -21.88 -10.01 -4.85
C ALA A 200 -21.23 -10.35 -3.48
N PHE A 201 -19.90 -10.47 -3.42
CA PHE A 201 -19.14 -10.77 -2.20
C PHE A 201 -19.12 -9.58 -1.23
N GLU A 202 -19.28 -8.36 -1.74
CA GLU A 202 -19.31 -7.10 -0.96
C GLU A 202 -20.71 -6.73 -0.48
N SER A 203 -21.60 -7.71 -0.32
CA SER A 203 -22.97 -7.48 0.18
C SER A 203 -22.95 -7.11 1.67
N THR A 204 -23.58 -5.99 2.03
CA THR A 204 -23.76 -5.55 3.43
C THR A 204 -24.77 -6.39 4.20
N ASP A 205 -25.67 -7.10 3.50
CA ASP A 205 -26.56 -8.11 4.10
C ASP A 205 -25.83 -9.44 4.41
N GLY A 206 -24.53 -9.52 4.10
CA GLY A 206 -23.72 -10.71 4.18
C GLY A 206 -23.80 -11.57 2.91
N HIS A 207 -22.66 -12.13 2.50
CA HIS A 207 -22.57 -13.12 1.43
C HIS A 207 -22.50 -14.54 2.04
N PRO A 208 -22.99 -15.62 1.41
CA PRO A 208 -22.88 -16.98 1.98
C PRO A 208 -21.46 -17.40 2.38
N GLU A 209 -20.45 -16.90 1.68
CA GLU A 209 -19.02 -17.14 1.97
C GLU A 209 -18.38 -16.06 2.85
N ASN A 210 -19.12 -14.98 3.15
CA ASN A 210 -18.70 -13.86 3.99
C ASN A 210 -19.88 -13.30 4.79
N PRO A 211 -20.54 -14.11 5.65
CA PRO A 211 -21.82 -13.75 6.24
C PRO A 211 -21.73 -12.62 7.27
N ASN A 212 -20.51 -12.35 7.77
CA ASN A 212 -20.25 -11.32 8.77
C ASN A 212 -19.43 -10.14 8.20
N CYS A 213 -19.24 -10.07 6.88
CA CYS A 213 -18.47 -9.01 6.22
C CYS A 213 -17.03 -8.84 6.76
N ASN A 214 -16.39 -9.93 7.19
CA ASN A 214 -15.05 -9.90 7.80
C ASN A 214 -13.92 -9.90 6.75
N TYR A 215 -14.27 -9.97 5.48
CA TYR A 215 -13.35 -10.05 4.35
C TYR A 215 -13.86 -9.14 3.24
N THR A 216 -12.95 -8.67 2.40
CA THR A 216 -13.27 -7.91 1.20
C THR A 216 -12.52 -8.50 0.02
N SER A 217 -13.09 -8.38 -1.17
CA SER A 217 -12.49 -8.74 -2.46
C SER A 217 -12.08 -7.51 -3.29
N THR A 218 -12.13 -6.30 -2.71
CA THR A 218 -11.93 -5.04 -3.44
C THR A 218 -10.66 -4.29 -3.04
N PHE A 219 -9.90 -4.78 -2.05
CA PHE A 219 -8.63 -4.14 -1.67
C PHE A 219 -7.65 -4.18 -2.84
N ASN A 220 -7.10 -3.02 -3.21
CA ASN A 220 -6.27 -2.88 -4.40
C ASN A 220 -5.16 -1.84 -4.24
N GLY A 221 -4.57 -1.44 -5.36
CA GLY A 221 -3.53 -0.42 -5.40
C GLY A 221 -2.14 -1.02 -5.29
N THR A 222 -1.13 -0.16 -5.48
CA THR A 222 0.22 -0.44 -4.99
C THR A 222 0.23 -0.65 -3.46
N SER A 223 -0.78 -0.12 -2.75
CA SER A 223 -1.08 -0.41 -1.35
C SER A 223 -1.45 -1.88 -1.07
N ALA A 224 -1.94 -2.62 -2.08
CA ALA A 224 -2.13 -4.07 -2.03
C ALA A 224 -0.92 -4.85 -2.59
N ALA A 225 -0.15 -4.25 -3.49
CA ALA A 225 1.07 -4.87 -4.01
C ALA A 225 2.20 -4.92 -2.97
N ALA A 226 2.47 -3.82 -2.27
CA ALA A 226 3.51 -3.75 -1.23
C ALA A 226 3.43 -4.89 -0.20
N PRO A 227 2.27 -5.24 0.38
CA PRO A 227 2.17 -6.35 1.35
C PRO A 227 2.26 -7.76 0.74
N THR A 228 2.34 -7.90 -0.59
CA THR A 228 2.62 -9.20 -1.24
C THR A 228 4.11 -9.50 -1.38
N VAL A 229 4.95 -8.49 -1.15
CA VAL A 229 6.42 -8.54 -1.20
C VAL A 229 6.95 -8.63 0.21
#